data_AF-A0A970WSU3-F1
#
_entry.id   AF-A0A970WSU3-F1
#
_cell.length_a   1.000
_cell.length_b   1.000
_cell.length_c   1.000
_cell.angle_alpha   90.00
_cell.angle_beta   90.00
_cell.angle_gamma   90.00
#
_symmetry.space_group_name_H-M   'P 1'
#
loop_
_entity.id
_entity.type
_entity.pdbx_description
1 polymer ?
#
loop_
_entity_poly.entity_id
_entity_poly.type
_entity_poly.pdbx_seq_one_letter_code
_entity_poly.pdbx_strand_id
1 'polypeptide(L)'
;MPKFYVESGPIHLILDAATAEEAAVKAFQWTCDKQAEIQAVSPLDHMLEAEERGWQLWDEIAVNEQGFGRWDGESFNTFDIVEAWLRCPLPVA
;
A
#
# COMPACT_ATOMS: atom_id res chain seq x y z
N MET A 1 -5.43 -7.55 -16.39
CA MET A 1 -4.30 -7.09 -15.57
C MET A 1 -3.84 -8.26 -14.72
N PRO A 2 -2.53 -8.51 -14.58
CA PRO A 2 -2.03 -9.50 -13.63
C PRO A 2 -2.42 -9.16 -12.19
N LYS A 3 -2.47 -10.20 -11.35
CA LYS A 3 -2.72 -10.07 -9.92
C LYS A 3 -1.40 -10.09 -9.17
N PHE A 4 -1.25 -9.13 -8.28
CA PHE A 4 -0.09 -9.02 -7.41
C PHE A 4 -0.50 -9.15 -5.95
N TYR A 5 0.28 -9.92 -5.21
CA TYR A 5 0.24 -10.07 -3.77
C TYR A 5 1.24 -9.06 -3.21
N VAL A 6 0.75 -8.09 -2.44
CA VAL A 6 1.56 -7.02 -1.85
C VAL A 6 1.59 -7.18 -0.34
N GLU A 7 2.78 -7.15 0.25
CA GLU A 7 3.01 -7.30 1.69
C GLU A 7 3.89 -6.17 2.22
N SER A 8 3.48 -5.61 3.35
CA SER A 8 4.31 -4.67 4.10
C SER A 8 3.90 -4.69 5.57
N GLY A 9 4.72 -5.34 6.40
CA GLY A 9 4.40 -5.56 7.81
C GLY A 9 3.06 -6.30 7.99
N PRO A 10 2.06 -5.69 8.66
CA PRO A 10 0.74 -6.31 8.85
C PRO A 10 -0.14 -6.27 7.58
N ILE A 11 0.21 -5.47 6.58
CA ILE A 11 -0.62 -5.26 5.39
C ILE A 11 -0.37 -6.39 4.39
N HIS A 12 -1.46 -7.04 3.97
CA HIS A 12 -1.48 -8.06 2.93
C HIS A 12 -2.63 -7.75 1.96
N LEU A 13 -2.30 -7.36 0.72
CA LEU A 13 -3.27 -6.96 -0.29
C LEU A 13 -3.12 -7.79 -1.56
N ILE A 14 -4.23 -8.01 -2.27
CA ILE A 14 -4.24 -8.62 -3.60
C ILE A 14 -4.80 -7.58 -4.56
N LEU A 15 -3.97 -7.11 -5.50
CA LEU A 15 -4.28 -5.98 -6.37
C LEU A 15 -4.10 -6.36 -7.83
N ASP A 16 -5.01 -5.86 -8.68
CA ASP A 16 -4.82 -5.90 -10.12
C ASP A 16 -3.99 -4.70 -10.57
N ALA A 17 -2.85 -4.95 -11.23
CA ALA A 17 -1.96 -3.90 -11.74
C ALA A 17 -1.28 -4.37 -13.05
N ALA A 18 -0.65 -3.47 -13.79
CA ALA A 18 0.14 -3.83 -14.96
C ALA A 18 1.59 -4.21 -14.60
N THR A 19 2.13 -3.65 -13.51
CA THR A 19 3.48 -3.93 -13.01
C THR A 19 3.50 -4.08 -11.49
N ALA A 20 4.58 -4.67 -10.95
CA ALA A 20 4.80 -4.78 -9.51
C ALA A 20 4.89 -3.41 -8.83
N GLU A 21 5.59 -2.44 -9.46
CA GLU A 21 5.66 -1.06 -8.98
C GLU A 21 4.28 -0.40 -8.93
N GLU A 22 3.43 -0.59 -9.96
CA GLU A 22 2.06 -0.08 -9.94
C GLU A 22 1.23 -0.72 -8.82
N ALA A 23 1.42 -2.01 -8.53
CA ALA A 23 0.77 -2.66 -7.40
C ALA A 23 1.22 -2.07 -6.06
N ALA A 24 2.50 -1.77 -5.90
CA ALA A 24 3.03 -1.11 -4.70
C ALA A 24 2.46 0.32 -4.54
N VAL A 25 2.39 1.09 -5.63
CA VAL A 25 1.75 2.43 -5.64
C VAL A 25 0.27 2.34 -5.26
N LYS A 26 -0.46 1.37 -5.79
CA LYS A 26 -1.86 1.12 -5.42
C LYS A 26 -2.03 0.71 -3.97
N ALA A 27 -1.10 -0.08 -3.42
CA ALA A 27 -1.11 -0.41 -2.00
C ALA A 27 -0.91 0.82 -1.12
N PHE A 28 0.00 1.72 -1.50
CA PHE A 28 0.17 3.01 -0.82
C PHE A 28 -1.10 3.87 -0.89
N GLN A 29 -1.70 4.01 -2.07
CA GLN A 29 -2.96 4.73 -2.21
C GLN A 29 -4.07 4.16 -1.32
N TRP A 30 -4.21 2.83 -1.27
CA TRP A 30 -5.18 2.16 -0.39
C TRP A 30 -4.96 2.53 1.09
N THR A 31 -3.71 2.64 1.54
CA THR A 31 -3.43 3.09 2.92
C THR A 31 -3.85 4.54 3.15
N CYS A 32 -3.62 5.43 2.19
CA CYS A 32 -4.08 6.82 2.27
C CYS A 32 -5.61 6.91 2.33
N ASP A 33 -6.30 6.15 1.49
CA ASP A 33 -7.77 6.12 1.45
C ASP A 33 -8.35 5.62 2.79
N LYS A 34 -7.74 4.58 3.37
CA LYS A 34 -8.13 4.04 4.69
C LYS A 34 -7.88 5.04 5.83
N GLN A 35 -6.79 5.79 5.78
CA GLN A 35 -6.53 6.86 6.74
C GLN A 35 -7.53 8.01 6.59
N ALA A 36 -7.90 8.38 5.36
CA ALA A 36 -8.91 9.40 5.09
C ALA A 36 -10.31 8.99 5.59
N GLU A 37 -10.69 7.72 5.44
CA GLU A 37 -11.94 7.17 6.00
C GLU A 37 -12.00 7.33 7.52
N ILE A 38 -10.92 7.03 8.26
CA ILE A 38 -10.87 7.24 9.73
C ILE A 38 -11.01 8.73 10.05
N GLN A 39 -10.23 9.58 9.38
CA GLN A 39 -10.25 11.02 9.63
C GLN A 39 -11.64 11.62 9.40
N ALA A 40 -12.41 11.10 8.44
CA ALA A 40 -13.78 11.54 8.20
C ALA A 40 -14.76 11.16 9.33
N VAL A 41 -14.50 10.06 10.04
CA VAL A 41 -15.35 9.56 11.14
C VAL A 41 -15.03 10.26 12.46
N SER A 42 -13.75 10.38 12.80
CA SER A 42 -13.28 11.12 13.97
C SER A 42 -11.92 11.78 13.64
N PRO A 43 -11.90 13.07 13.26
CA PRO A 43 -10.72 13.93 13.46
C PRO A 43 -10.37 13.90 14.96
N LEU A 44 -9.41 14.59 15.56
CA LEU A 44 -9.00 14.35 16.97
C LEU A 44 -8.54 12.90 17.37
N ASP A 45 -9.27 11.80 17.12
CA ASP A 45 -8.88 10.41 17.52
C ASP A 45 -8.10 9.63 16.45
N HIS A 46 -8.23 10.04 15.19
CA HIS A 46 -7.61 9.49 13.97
C HIS A 46 -6.13 9.04 14.02
N MET A 47 -5.23 9.72 14.73
CA MET A 47 -3.80 9.36 14.69
C MET A 47 -3.50 8.06 15.44
N LEU A 48 -4.03 7.92 16.65
CA LEU A 48 -3.83 6.71 17.47
C LEU A 48 -4.53 5.49 16.86
N GLU A 49 -5.73 5.68 16.31
CA GLU A 49 -6.50 4.57 15.74
C GLU A 49 -5.91 4.05 14.42
N ALA A 50 -5.31 4.92 13.60
CA ALA A 50 -4.63 4.50 12.36
C ALA A 50 -3.33 3.73 12.63
N GLU A 51 -2.57 4.15 13.65
CA GLU A 51 -1.36 3.44 14.11
C GLU A 51 -1.71 2.08 14.74
N GLU A 52 -2.72 2.03 15.63
CA GLU A 52 -3.15 0.78 16.27
C GLU A 52 -3.71 -0.24 15.28
N ARG A 53 -4.37 0.20 14.21
CA ARG A 53 -4.92 -0.70 13.18
C ARG A 53 -3.88 -1.17 12.15
N GLY A 54 -2.66 -0.63 12.19
CA GLY A 54 -1.55 -1.08 11.33
C GLY A 54 -1.77 -0.75 9.85
N TRP A 55 -2.42 0.37 9.53
CA TRP A 55 -2.68 0.79 8.15
C TRP A 55 -1.55 1.65 7.56
N GLN A 56 -0.33 1.42 8.04
CA GLN A 56 0.89 2.05 7.54
C GLN A 56 1.74 0.97 6.88
N LEU A 57 2.18 1.23 5.66
CA LEU A 57 3.25 0.44 5.06
C LEU A 57 4.52 0.63 5.91
N TRP A 58 5.26 -0.44 6.12
CA TRP A 58 6.59 -0.40 6.72
C TRP A 58 7.61 0.09 5.69
N ASP A 59 8.89 0.13 6.05
CA ASP A 59 9.95 0.64 5.15
C ASP A 59 10.08 -0.14 3.83
N GLU A 60 9.66 -1.41 3.84
CA GLU A 60 9.76 -2.35 2.73
C GLU A 60 8.38 -2.84 2.28
N ILE A 61 8.17 -2.89 0.97
CA ILE A 61 6.97 -3.41 0.31
C ILE A 61 7.40 -4.56 -0.61
N ALA A 62 7.01 -5.78 -0.26
CA ALA A 62 7.24 -6.96 -1.08
C ALA A 62 6.05 -7.18 -2.03
N VAL A 63 6.32 -7.50 -3.29
CA VAL A 63 5.32 -7.71 -4.34
C VAL A 63 5.63 -8.97 -5.12
N ASN A 64 4.64 -9.84 -5.29
CA ASN A 64 4.81 -11.12 -5.99
C ASN A 64 3.55 -11.50 -6.76
N GLU A 65 3.68 -12.16 -7.92
CA GLU A 65 2.53 -12.62 -8.72
C GLU A 65 1.96 -13.97 -8.23
N GLN A 66 2.74 -14.74 -7.48
CA GLN A 66 2.48 -16.14 -7.13
C GLN A 66 2.04 -16.32 -5.67
N GLY A 67 2.15 -15.31 -4.82
CA GLY A 67 1.66 -15.35 -3.44
C GLY A 67 2.52 -14.58 -2.42
N PHE A 68 2.01 -14.54 -1.21
CA PHE A 68 2.61 -13.96 -0.02
C PHE A 68 3.83 -14.76 0.52
N GLY A 69 4.75 -14.09 1.20
CA GLY A 69 5.91 -14.67 1.90
C GLY A 69 7.01 -15.22 0.98
N ARG A 70 7.02 -14.82 -0.29
CA ARG A 70 7.93 -15.40 -1.29
C ARG A 70 9.18 -14.56 -1.47
N TRP A 71 10.33 -15.23 -1.46
CA TRP A 71 11.65 -14.61 -1.61
C TRP A 71 11.98 -14.18 -3.05
N ASP A 72 11.21 -14.65 -4.04
CA ASP A 72 11.39 -14.37 -5.46
C ASP A 72 10.54 -13.17 -5.94
N GLY A 73 9.93 -12.42 -5.01
CA GLY A 73 9.20 -11.18 -5.29
C GLY A 73 10.11 -9.97 -5.46
N GLU A 74 9.55 -8.90 -6.03
CA GLU A 74 10.18 -7.59 -6.06
C GLU A 74 9.99 -6.90 -4.71
N SER A 75 11.02 -6.18 -4.26
CA SER A 75 10.98 -5.41 -3.01
C SER A 75 11.21 -3.94 -3.33
N PHE A 76 10.36 -3.09 -2.77
CA PHE A 76 10.40 -1.65 -2.95
C PHE A 76 10.58 -0.95 -1.61
N ASN A 77 11.37 0.12 -1.62
CA ASN A 77 11.39 1.05 -0.49
C ASN A 77 10.14 1.92 -0.51
N THR A 78 9.48 2.09 0.63
CA THR A 78 8.26 2.89 0.72
C THR A 78 8.45 4.35 0.30
N PHE A 79 9.61 4.95 0.53
CA PHE A 79 9.88 6.32 0.06
C PHE A 79 9.93 6.43 -1.45
N ASP A 80 10.48 5.43 -2.15
CA ASP A 80 10.51 5.40 -3.62
C ASP A 80 9.08 5.28 -4.18
N ILE A 81 8.22 4.51 -3.51
CA ILE A 81 6.80 4.37 -3.88
C ILE A 81 6.02 5.65 -3.62
N VAL A 82 6.29 6.35 -2.51
CA VAL A 82 5.70 7.69 -2.26
C VAL A 82 6.12 8.66 -3.36
N GLU A 83 7.39 8.66 -3.77
CA GLU A 83 7.87 9.49 -4.88
C GLU A 83 7.19 9.13 -6.20
N ALA A 84 7.05 7.83 -6.51
CA ALA A 84 6.36 7.34 -7.70
C ALA A 84 4.87 7.76 -7.70
N TRP A 85 4.18 7.65 -6.57
CA TRP A 85 2.80 8.06 -6.41
C TRP A 85 2.62 9.57 -6.63
N LEU A 86 3.52 10.41 -6.09
CA LEU A 86 3.49 11.86 -6.28
C LEU A 86 3.75 12.27 -7.74
N ARG A 87 4.55 11.51 -8.48
CA ARG A 87 4.84 11.76 -9.91
C ARG A 87 3.68 11.35 -10.83
N CYS A 88 2.89 10.36 -10.43
CA CYS A 88 1.79 9.84 -11.23
C CYS A 88 0.58 9.51 -10.34
N PRO A 89 -0.19 10.52 -9.90
CA PRO A 89 -1.39 10.28 -9.11
C PRO A 89 -2.37 9.44 -9.94
N LEU A 90 -2.58 8.19 -9.52
CA LEU A 90 -3.61 7.34 -10.09
C LEU A 90 -4.98 8.03 -9.85
N PRO A 91 -5.88 8.03 -10.84
CA PRO A 91 -7.18 8.66 -10.66
C PRO A 91 -7.92 8.01 -9.49
N VAL A 92 -8.38 8.84 -8.55
CA VAL A 92 -9.28 8.42 -7.47
C VAL A 92 -10.58 7.96 -8.13
N ALA A 93 -10.99 6.73 -7.85
CA ALA A 93 -12.21 6.11 -8.38
C ALA A 93 -13.48 6.67 -7.71
#